data_AF-A0A8K1FEC3-F1
#
_entry.id   AF-A0A8K1FEC3-F1
#
_cell.length_a   1.000
_cell.length_b   1.000
_cell.length_c   1.000
_cell.angle_alpha   90.00
_cell.angle_beta   90.00
_cell.angle_gamma   90.00
#
_symmetry.space_group_name_H-M   'P 1'
#
loop_
_entity.id
_entity.type
_entity.pdbx_description
1 polymer ?
#
loop_
_entity_poly.entity_id
_entity_poly.type
_entity_poly.pdbx_seq_one_letter_code
_entity_poly.pdbx_strand_id
1 'polypeptide(L)'
;MDPSVRIGDLMGPEVCLEQWRIYTAAHVSYRSQVRSIRVLGSEESPVDLVELSVFARWSRDTFRLMFPHAISYESLVNRFIGKEFEYTAVNQYHFTPDGWISILQVGIDIVGSLVRCGVRISDIAMLMTATTLTPHCTVQSS
;
A
#
# COMPACT_ATOMS: atom_id res chain seq x y z
N MET A 1 -1.12 17.64 -9.20
CA MET A 1 0.11 16.83 -9.37
C MET A 1 0.86 17.42 -10.55
N ASP A 2 2.19 17.31 -10.56
CA ASP A 2 3.00 17.74 -11.71
C ASP A 2 2.67 16.87 -12.95
N PRO A 3 2.72 17.40 -14.19
CA PRO A 3 2.46 16.61 -15.40
C PRO A 3 3.41 15.41 -15.57
N SER A 4 4.61 15.49 -15.01
CA SER A 4 5.64 14.44 -15.01
C SER A 4 5.73 13.68 -13.67
N VAL A 5 4.71 13.80 -12.81
CA VAL A 5 4.68 13.11 -11.50
C VAL A 5 4.98 11.62 -11.64
N ARG A 6 5.76 11.06 -10.72
CA ARG A 6 6.13 9.64 -10.74
C ARG A 6 5.54 8.86 -9.57
N ILE A 7 5.11 7.63 -9.83
CA ILE A 7 4.81 6.62 -8.81
C ILE A 7 5.55 5.33 -9.16
N GLY A 8 6.59 5.00 -8.39
CA GLY A 8 7.56 3.98 -8.80
C GLY A 8 8.16 4.29 -10.18
N ASP A 9 8.00 3.36 -11.12
CA ASP A 9 8.50 3.51 -12.51
C ASP A 9 7.48 4.15 -13.46
N LEU A 10 6.26 4.42 -12.98
CA LEU A 10 5.19 5.00 -13.76
C LEU A 10 5.25 6.54 -13.72
N MET A 11 4.80 7.19 -14.80
CA MET A 11 4.86 8.63 -14.96
C MET A 11 3.52 9.19 -15.46
N GLY A 12 3.13 10.34 -14.92
CA GLY A 12 1.94 11.10 -15.29
C GLY A 12 0.81 10.98 -14.27
N PRO A 13 0.02 12.05 -14.08
CA PRO A 13 -1.00 12.12 -13.04
C PRO A 13 -2.10 11.07 -13.19
N GLU A 14 -2.50 10.74 -14.41
CA GLU A 14 -3.52 9.73 -14.68
C GLU A 14 -3.10 8.34 -14.18
N VAL A 15 -1.83 7.99 -14.33
CA VAL A 15 -1.33 6.69 -13.86
C VAL A 15 -1.27 6.65 -12.34
N CYS A 16 -0.92 7.76 -11.68
CA CYS A 16 -0.98 7.86 -10.23
C CYS A 16 -2.42 7.69 -9.70
N LEU A 17 -3.39 8.36 -10.32
CA LEU A 17 -4.80 8.25 -9.97
C LEU A 17 -5.33 6.84 -10.20
N GLU A 18 -4.95 6.19 -11.30
CA GLU A 18 -5.35 4.82 -11.59
C GLU A 18 -4.77 3.83 -10.57
N GLN A 19 -3.50 3.99 -10.14
CA GLN A 19 -2.94 3.18 -9.05
C GLN A 19 -3.74 3.35 -7.76
N TRP A 20 -4.06 4.59 -7.37
CA TRP A 20 -4.92 4.83 -6.20
C TRP A 20 -6.28 4.17 -6.34
N ARG A 21 -6.92 4.27 -7.51
CA ARG A 21 -8.21 3.64 -7.79
C ARG A 21 -8.11 2.11 -7.65
N ILE A 22 -7.10 1.49 -8.25
CA ILE A 22 -6.89 0.04 -8.22
C ILE A 22 -6.72 -0.45 -6.77
N TYR A 23 -5.83 0.17 -5.99
CA TYR A 23 -5.55 -0.28 -4.63
C TYR A 23 -6.69 0.00 -3.64
N THR A 24 -7.48 1.06 -3.85
CA THR A 24 -8.63 1.35 -3.00
C THR A 24 -9.84 0.48 -3.36
N ALA A 25 -10.15 0.32 -4.65
CA ALA A 25 -11.32 -0.42 -5.12
C ALA A 25 -11.18 -1.95 -5.02
N ALA A 26 -9.96 -2.47 -4.83
CA ALA A 26 -9.75 -3.91 -4.62
C ALA A 26 -10.35 -4.42 -3.29
N HIS A 27 -10.81 -3.55 -2.41
CA HIS A 27 -11.34 -3.88 -1.09
C HIS A 27 -12.86 -3.68 -1.04
N VAL A 28 -13.56 -4.42 -0.18
CA VAL A 28 -15.00 -4.20 0.03
C VAL A 28 -15.26 -2.86 0.72
N SER A 29 -14.36 -2.45 1.61
CA SER A 29 -14.30 -1.12 2.21
C SER A 29 -12.86 -0.72 2.41
N TYR A 30 -12.58 0.58 2.30
CA TYR A 30 -11.26 1.15 2.47
C TYR A 30 -11.40 2.50 3.16
N ARG A 31 -10.70 2.71 4.27
CA ARG A 31 -10.56 4.02 4.93
C ARG A 31 -9.12 4.21 5.38
N SER A 32 -8.63 5.43 5.32
CA SER A 32 -7.29 5.78 5.80
C SER A 32 -7.35 6.92 6.80
N GLN A 33 -6.48 6.88 7.81
CA GLN A 33 -6.32 7.94 8.80
C GLN A 33 -4.85 8.34 8.88
N VAL A 34 -4.57 9.64 8.79
CA VAL A 34 -3.23 10.19 9.03
C VAL A 34 -2.89 10.02 10.50
N ARG A 35 -1.77 9.34 10.76
CA ARG A 35 -1.18 9.19 12.09
C ARG A 35 -0.17 10.27 12.39
N SER A 36 0.73 10.52 11.43
CA SER A 36 1.77 11.53 11.57
C SER A 36 2.18 12.08 10.20
N ILE A 37 2.69 13.30 10.21
CA ILE A 37 3.33 13.93 9.06
C ILE A 37 4.70 14.40 9.55
N ARG A 38 5.75 14.02 8.83
CA ARG A 38 7.13 14.47 9.08
C ARG A 38 7.71 15.01 7.80
N VAL A 39 8.42 16.13 7.88
CA VAL A 39 9.19 16.67 6.75
C VAL A 39 10.65 16.28 6.96
N LEU A 40 11.22 15.62 5.96
CA LEU A 40 12.64 15.27 5.89
C LEU A 40 13.32 16.06 4.77
N GLY A 41 14.65 16.01 4.70
CA GLY A 41 15.42 16.69 3.65
C GLY A 41 15.83 18.11 4.02
N SER A 42 16.33 18.86 3.04
CA SER A 42 16.66 20.28 3.18
C SER A 42 15.45 21.16 2.89
N GLU A 43 15.50 22.44 3.27
CA GLU A 43 14.46 23.41 2.91
C GLU A 43 14.27 23.55 1.39
N GLU A 44 15.34 23.32 0.61
CA GLU A 44 15.34 23.41 -0.86
C GLU A 44 14.74 22.16 -1.53
N SER A 45 14.68 21.03 -0.82
CA SER A 45 14.16 19.76 -1.33
C SER A 45 13.48 18.97 -0.20
N PRO A 46 12.36 19.49 0.34
CA PRO A 46 11.63 18.82 1.40
C PRO A 46 10.95 17.56 0.89
N VAL A 47 10.89 16.56 1.76
CA VAL A 47 10.24 15.28 1.52
C VAL A 47 9.24 15.03 2.63
N ASP A 48 7.96 14.98 2.29
CA ASP A 48 6.91 14.71 3.26
C ASP A 48 6.73 13.20 3.43
N LEU A 49 6.89 12.72 4.65
CA LEU A 49 6.51 11.39 5.08
C LEU A 49 5.18 11.46 5.82
N VAL A 50 4.16 10.82 5.27
CA VAL A 50 2.83 10.70 5.85
C VAL A 50 2.61 9.26 6.28
N GLU A 51 2.54 9.03 7.58
CA GLU A 51 2.19 7.72 8.13
C GLU A 51 0.67 7.59 8.24
N LEU A 52 0.14 6.45 7.81
CA LEU A 52 -1.28 6.17 7.70
C LEU A 52 -1.64 4.87 8.43
N SER A 53 -2.77 4.88 9.14
CA SER A 53 -3.56 3.68 9.36
C SER A 53 -4.48 3.48 8.16
N VAL A 54 -4.46 2.31 7.54
CA VAL A 54 -5.40 1.93 6.49
C VAL A 54 -6.24 0.78 7.00
N PHE A 55 -7.55 0.96 7.09
CA PHE A 55 -8.48 -0.09 7.45
C PHE A 55 -9.18 -0.56 6.19
N ALA A 56 -9.00 -1.83 5.84
CA ALA A 56 -9.59 -2.38 4.64
C ALA A 56 -10.21 -3.74 4.89
N ARG A 57 -11.41 -3.93 4.34
CA ARG A 57 -12.09 -5.23 4.37
C ARG A 57 -11.78 -6.00 3.10
N TRP A 58 -11.15 -7.16 3.28
CA TRP A 58 -10.63 -7.94 2.16
C TRP A 58 -11.75 -8.57 1.34
N SER A 59 -11.58 -8.49 0.03
CA SER A 59 -12.43 -9.11 -0.98
C SER A 59 -11.63 -10.17 -1.73
N ARG A 60 -12.30 -10.92 -2.60
CA ARG A 60 -11.59 -11.80 -3.55
C ARG A 60 -10.74 -11.00 -4.54
N ASP A 61 -11.15 -9.78 -4.88
CA ASP A 61 -10.36 -8.89 -5.75
C ASP A 61 -9.09 -8.39 -5.06
N THR A 62 -9.10 -8.26 -3.73
CA THR A 62 -7.88 -8.00 -2.96
C THR A 62 -6.85 -9.09 -3.20
N PHE A 63 -7.27 -10.36 -3.16
CA PHE A 63 -6.38 -11.49 -3.47
C PHE A 63 -5.94 -11.50 -4.93
N ARG A 64 -6.84 -11.21 -5.89
CA ARG A 64 -6.46 -11.12 -7.32
C ARG A 64 -5.35 -10.11 -7.55
N LEU A 65 -5.45 -8.96 -6.89
CA LEU A 65 -4.51 -7.85 -7.07
C LEU A 65 -3.20 -8.06 -6.30
N MET A 66 -3.30 -8.34 -5.00
CA MET A 66 -2.15 -8.29 -4.08
C MET A 66 -1.49 -9.65 -3.88
N PHE A 67 -2.23 -10.74 -4.05
CA PHE A 67 -1.76 -12.11 -3.78
C PHE A 67 -2.18 -13.07 -4.91
N PRO A 68 -1.82 -12.77 -6.17
CA PRO A 68 -2.37 -13.46 -7.33
C PRO A 68 -2.12 -14.97 -7.31
N HIS A 69 -1.02 -15.45 -6.73
CA HIS A 69 -0.77 -16.89 -6.61
C HIS A 69 -1.49 -17.52 -5.41
N ALA A 70 -1.95 -16.74 -4.44
CA ALA A 70 -2.65 -17.24 -3.25
C ALA A 70 -4.13 -17.55 -3.55
N ILE A 71 -4.68 -16.96 -4.61
CA ILE A 71 -6.11 -17.05 -4.93
C ILE A 71 -6.57 -18.48 -5.24
N SER A 72 -5.68 -19.36 -5.70
CA SER A 72 -5.99 -20.76 -5.98
C SER A 72 -6.16 -21.60 -4.71
N TYR A 73 -5.68 -21.11 -3.55
CA TYR A 73 -5.83 -21.78 -2.27
C TYR A 73 -7.10 -21.32 -1.57
N GLU A 74 -8.25 -21.84 -2.01
CA GLU A 74 -9.57 -21.46 -1.50
C GLU A 74 -9.69 -21.53 0.04
N SER A 75 -9.08 -22.54 0.66
CA SER A 75 -9.09 -22.69 2.12
C SER A 75 -8.29 -21.60 2.84
N LEU A 76 -7.30 -20.99 2.19
CA LEU A 76 -6.56 -19.83 2.70
C LEU A 76 -7.40 -18.58 2.46
N VAL A 77 -7.84 -18.34 1.22
CA VAL A 77 -8.63 -17.17 0.81
C VAL A 77 -9.86 -16.97 1.72
N ASN A 78 -10.61 -18.03 2.00
CA ASN A 78 -11.80 -17.98 2.85
C ASN A 78 -11.50 -17.60 4.31
N ARG A 79 -10.25 -17.69 4.78
CA ARG A 79 -9.86 -17.22 6.12
C ARG A 79 -9.74 -15.70 6.20
N PHE A 80 -9.63 -15.00 5.08
CA PHE A 80 -9.39 -13.55 5.04
C PHE A 80 -10.55 -12.76 4.43
N ILE A 81 -11.26 -13.31 3.44
CA ILE A 81 -12.38 -12.60 2.80
C ILE A 81 -13.41 -12.17 3.86
N GLY A 82 -13.86 -10.92 3.75
CA GLY A 82 -14.86 -10.32 4.62
C GLY A 82 -14.32 -9.80 5.94
N LYS A 83 -13.06 -10.09 6.29
CA LYS A 83 -12.42 -9.54 7.50
C LYS A 83 -11.84 -8.15 7.21
N GLU A 84 -11.98 -7.25 8.18
CA GLU A 84 -11.30 -5.96 8.20
C GLU A 84 -9.94 -6.12 8.90
N PHE A 85 -8.93 -5.51 8.30
CA PHE A 85 -7.58 -5.45 8.84
C PHE A 85 -7.09 -4.00 8.86
N GLU A 86 -6.26 -3.68 9.83
CA GLU A 86 -5.56 -2.40 9.90
C GLU A 86 -4.12 -2.57 9.40
N TYR A 87 -3.77 -1.90 8.30
CA TYR A 87 -2.42 -1.76 7.78
C TYR A 87 -1.75 -0.48 8.27
N THR A 88 -0.46 -0.57 8.52
CA THR A 88 0.41 0.59 8.52
C THR A 88 0.88 0.86 7.10
N ALA A 89 0.67 2.08 6.62
CA ALA A 89 1.23 2.56 5.35
C ALA A 89 2.02 3.85 5.54
N VAL A 90 2.99 4.08 4.67
CA VAL A 90 3.80 5.31 4.63
C VAL A 90 3.80 5.83 3.21
N ASN A 91 3.32 7.05 3.03
CA ASN A 91 3.43 7.76 1.76
C ASN A 91 4.58 8.76 1.86
N GLN A 92 5.43 8.76 0.84
CA GLN A 92 6.50 9.74 0.68
C GLN A 92 6.17 10.63 -0.52
N TYR A 93 6.14 11.94 -0.30
CA TYR A 93 5.87 12.93 -1.33
C TYR A 93 7.08 13.83 -1.52
N HIS A 94 7.45 14.04 -2.78
CA HIS A 94 8.36 15.10 -3.19
C HIS A 94 7.56 16.16 -3.93
N PHE A 95 7.98 17.41 -3.80
CA PHE A 95 7.29 18.53 -4.43
C PHE A 95 8.22 19.28 -5.38
N THR A 96 7.65 19.81 -6.45
CA THR A 96 8.28 20.84 -7.28
C THR A 96 8.37 22.16 -6.49
N PRO A 97 9.21 23.12 -6.93
CA PRO A 97 9.26 24.45 -6.34
C PRO A 97 7.90 25.17 -6.31
N ASP A 98 7.01 24.87 -7.25
CA ASP A 98 5.66 25.42 -7.32
C ASP A 98 4.65 24.70 -6.40
N GLY A 99 5.10 23.74 -5.59
CA GLY A 99 4.29 23.01 -4.62
C GLY A 99 3.49 21.83 -5.19
N TRP A 100 3.75 21.42 -6.43
CA TRP A 100 3.10 20.23 -7.02
C TRP A 100 3.83 18.95 -6.63
N ILE A 101 3.09 17.89 -6.30
CA ILE A 101 3.68 16.56 -6.11
C ILE A 101 4.41 16.12 -7.39
N SER A 102 5.71 15.89 -7.30
CA SER A 102 6.60 15.41 -8.38
C SER A 102 6.92 13.93 -8.25
N ILE A 103 6.97 13.39 -7.04
CA ILE A 103 7.18 11.95 -6.79
C ILE A 103 6.26 11.51 -5.65
N LEU A 104 5.63 10.35 -5.83
CA LEU A 104 4.87 9.62 -4.83
C LEU A 104 5.46 8.22 -4.66
N GLN A 105 5.80 7.85 -3.43
CA GLN A 105 6.14 6.47 -3.08
C GLN A 105 5.21 6.01 -1.97
N VAL A 106 4.77 4.74 -2.05
CA VAL A 106 3.84 4.16 -1.09
C VAL A 106 4.44 2.86 -0.57
N GLY A 107 4.65 2.79 0.74
CA GLY A 107 5.01 1.57 1.45
C GLY A 107 3.83 1.08 2.28
N ILE A 108 3.58 -0.23 2.27
CA ILE A 108 2.54 -0.86 3.10
C ILE A 108 3.18 -2.04 3.87
N ASP A 109 3.10 -2.00 5.19
CA ASP A 109 3.52 -3.11 6.05
C ASP A 109 2.37 -4.13 6.15
N ILE A 110 2.27 -5.03 5.18
CA ILE A 110 1.24 -6.08 5.19
C ILE A 110 1.52 -7.11 6.30
N VAL A 111 2.76 -7.60 6.38
CA VAL A 111 3.13 -8.71 7.26
C VAL A 111 2.99 -8.32 8.73
N GLY A 112 3.62 -7.22 9.15
CA GLY A 112 3.56 -6.76 10.54
C GLY A 112 2.14 -6.41 10.95
N SER A 113 1.34 -5.87 10.03
CA SER A 113 -0.07 -5.58 10.27
C SER A 113 -0.93 -6.83 10.47
N LEU A 114 -0.74 -7.87 9.65
CA LEU A 114 -1.46 -9.13 9.83
C LEU A 114 -1.06 -9.84 11.13
N VAL A 115 0.22 -9.77 11.52
CA VAL A 115 0.70 -10.27 12.82
C VAL A 115 -0.01 -9.54 13.96
N ARG A 116 -0.08 -8.19 13.92
CA ARG A 116 -0.79 -7.38 14.93
C ARG A 116 -2.30 -7.69 14.98
N CYS A 117 -2.90 -8.02 13.85
CA CYS A 117 -4.30 -8.45 13.76
C CYS A 117 -4.53 -9.90 14.25
N GLY A 118 -3.50 -10.60 14.73
CA GLY A 118 -3.62 -11.97 15.26
C GLY A 118 -3.80 -13.04 14.18
N VAL A 119 -3.45 -12.76 12.93
CA VAL A 119 -3.45 -13.78 11.88
C VAL A 119 -2.36 -14.81 12.17
N ARG A 120 -2.68 -16.09 11.97
CA ARG A 120 -1.75 -17.19 12.23
C ARG A 120 -0.52 -17.03 11.33
N ILE A 121 0.67 -17.15 11.92
CA ILE A 121 1.94 -17.03 11.19
C ILE A 121 2.02 -17.98 9.98
N SER A 122 1.45 -19.19 10.09
CA SER A 122 1.40 -20.13 8.97
C SER A 122 0.53 -19.64 7.80
N ASP A 123 -0.59 -18.97 8.07
CA ASP A 123 -1.44 -18.39 7.03
C ASP A 123 -0.74 -17.19 6.38
N ILE A 124 -0.02 -16.36 7.16
CA ILE A 124 0.79 -15.25 6.64
C ILE A 124 1.93 -15.80 5.77
N ALA A 125 2.64 -16.83 6.23
CA ALA A 125 3.72 -17.45 5.46
C ALA A 125 3.20 -18.03 4.13
N MET A 126 2.06 -18.71 4.14
CA MET A 126 1.43 -19.19 2.91
C MET A 126 1.06 -18.04 1.96
N LEU A 127 0.54 -16.94 2.49
CA LEU A 127 0.21 -15.74 1.71
C LEU A 127 1.47 -15.15 1.06
N MET A 128 2.56 -15.00 1.82
CA MET A 128 3.82 -14.42 1.35
C MET A 128 4.56 -15.32 0.35
N THR A 129 4.52 -16.63 0.52
CA THR A 129 5.08 -17.60 -0.45
C THR A 129 4.40 -17.49 -1.82
N ALA A 130 3.17 -16.98 -1.83
CA ALA A 130 2.34 -16.79 -3.00
C ALA A 130 2.25 -15.32 -3.47
N THR A 131 3.05 -14.43 -2.89
CA THR A 131 3.09 -13.02 -3.27
C THR A 131 4.18 -12.81 -4.32
N THR A 132 3.80 -12.31 -5.50
CA THR A 132 4.80 -11.72 -6.40
C THR A 132 5.24 -10.41 -5.76
N LEU A 133 6.52 -10.27 -5.43
CA LEU A 133 7.10 -8.96 -5.14
C LEU A 133 7.03 -8.14 -6.43
N THR A 134 5.90 -7.49 -6.70
CA THR A 134 5.88 -6.45 -7.71
C THR A 134 6.89 -5.38 -7.26
N PRO A 135 7.80 -4.89 -8.12
CA PRO A 135 8.89 -3.98 -7.73
C PRO A 135 8.46 -2.66 -7.08
N HIS A 136 7.15 -2.44 -6.95
CA HIS A 136 6.53 -1.17 -6.58
C HIS A 136 6.14 -1.11 -5.09
N CYS A 137 6.34 -2.18 -4.32
CA CYS A 137 6.17 -2.20 -2.88
C CYS A 137 7.52 -2.50 -2.21
N THR A 138 8.24 -1.46 -1.79
CA THR A 138 9.41 -1.64 -0.94
C THR A 138 8.94 -2.07 0.45
N VAL A 139 9.14 -3.35 0.79
CA VAL A 139 9.05 -3.82 2.17
C VAL A 139 10.23 -3.19 2.91
N GLN A 140 9.97 -2.23 3.79
CA GLN A 140 10.96 -1.79 4.76
C GLN A 140 10.89 -2.72 5.97
N SER A 141 11.88 -3.61 6.08
CA SER A 141 12.16 -4.32 7.33
C SER A 141 12.81 -3.34 8.31
N SER A 142 12.18 -3.14 9.46
CA SER A 142 12.74 -2.44 10.62
C SER A 142 13.99 -3.13 11.16
#